data_AF-A0A938QD00-F1
#
_entry.id   AF-A0A938QD00-F1
#
_cell.length_a   1.000
_cell.length_b   1.000
_cell.length_c   1.000
_cell.angle_alpha   90.00
_cell.angle_beta   90.00
_cell.angle_gamma   90.00
#
_symmetry.space_group_name_H-M   'P 1'
#
loop_
_entity.id
_entity.type
_entity.pdbx_description
1 polymer ?
#
loop_
_entity_poly.entity_id
_entity_poly.type
_entity_poly.pdbx_seq_one_letter_code
_entity_poly.pdbx_strand_id
1 'polypeptide(L)'
;MRCPGPLLRRQNEQRSLALPSTGAVVRRQDGAFLNLARPHQRSCRSLRSAAAIPGMSAAETIDHAHEPVFRVLRADRQNALDASFSQKAIDNRWNHSEFAALYLCCSVEVARAVARDILGYGGIDVHDLHAEYLPELIHVSWHGPVVDVTSAHGIAAVDLPSDYPKNCDKRSTRRLAQQWFQQKYEGVVCRSASMMRRGGDAGRPVTRSGVSWHYSLTT
;
A
#
# COMPACT_ATOMS: atom_id res chain seq x y z
N MET A 1 -15.69 -61.24 19.16
CA MET A 1 -16.50 -60.07 19.55
C MET A 1 -15.56 -58.99 20.06
N ARG A 2 -15.41 -57.88 19.33
CA ARG A 2 -14.63 -56.70 19.75
C ARG A 2 -15.55 -55.48 19.66
N CYS A 3 -15.71 -54.75 20.75
CA CYS A 3 -16.54 -53.55 20.83
C CYS A 3 -15.86 -52.37 20.12
N PRO A 4 -16.56 -51.56 19.32
CA PRO A 4 -16.03 -50.30 18.80
C PRO A 4 -16.23 -49.16 19.81
N GLY A 5 -15.16 -48.42 20.11
CA GLY A 5 -15.18 -47.22 20.94
C GLY A 5 -15.70 -45.98 20.19
N PRO A 6 -16.14 -44.92 20.92
CA PRO A 6 -16.84 -43.80 20.33
C PRO A 6 -15.91 -42.80 19.62
N LEU A 7 -16.34 -42.39 18.42
CA LEU A 7 -15.77 -41.29 17.62
C LEU A 7 -16.10 -39.94 18.27
N LEU A 8 -15.10 -39.29 18.87
CA LEU A 8 -15.18 -37.89 19.30
C LEU A 8 -15.12 -36.96 18.08
N ARG A 9 -16.27 -36.45 17.65
CA ARG A 9 -16.39 -35.30 16.73
C ARG A 9 -15.88 -34.04 17.44
N ARG A 10 -14.72 -33.52 17.04
CA ARG A 10 -14.32 -32.14 17.35
C ARG A 10 -15.14 -31.18 16.49
N GLN A 11 -16.04 -30.43 17.12
CA GLN A 11 -16.67 -29.26 16.50
C GLN A 11 -15.65 -28.12 16.46
N ASN A 12 -15.35 -27.64 15.25
CA ASN A 12 -14.57 -26.44 15.01
C ASN A 12 -15.48 -25.23 15.21
N GLU A 13 -15.40 -24.58 16.37
CA GLU A 13 -16.00 -23.27 16.58
C GLU A 13 -15.17 -22.20 15.84
N GLN A 14 -15.67 -21.74 14.69
CA GLN A 14 -15.22 -20.49 14.08
C GLN A 14 -15.67 -19.32 14.94
N ARG A 15 -14.83 -18.92 15.90
CA ARG A 15 -14.96 -17.63 16.57
C ARG A 15 -14.38 -16.54 15.65
N SER A 16 -15.27 -15.84 14.94
CA SER A 16 -14.96 -14.55 14.33
C SER A 16 -14.60 -13.55 15.42
N LEU A 17 -13.31 -13.30 15.59
CA LEU A 17 -12.80 -12.19 16.38
C LEU A 17 -12.96 -10.92 15.53
N ALA A 18 -13.98 -10.13 15.83
CA ALA A 18 -14.08 -8.76 15.36
C ALA A 18 -12.97 -7.94 16.03
N LEU A 19 -12.00 -7.49 15.24
CA LEU A 19 -10.95 -6.60 15.72
C LEU A 19 -11.51 -5.18 15.90
N PRO A 20 -11.22 -4.49 17.02
CA PRO A 20 -11.60 -3.09 17.18
C PRO A 20 -10.80 -2.22 16.20
N SER A 21 -11.51 -1.47 15.36
CA SER A 21 -10.90 -0.55 14.40
C SER A 21 -10.64 0.81 15.06
N THR A 22 -9.41 1.06 15.51
CA THR A 22 -8.92 2.40 15.88
C THR A 22 -8.56 3.15 14.60
N GLY A 23 -9.52 3.89 14.05
CA GLY A 23 -9.30 4.70 12.85
C GLY A 23 -8.45 5.94 13.17
N ALA A 24 -7.27 6.04 12.56
CA ALA A 24 -6.50 7.28 12.54
C ALA A 24 -7.00 8.14 11.37
N VAL A 25 -7.68 9.25 11.68
CA VAL A 25 -8.15 10.20 10.67
C VAL A 25 -7.13 11.33 10.56
N VAL A 26 -6.45 11.44 9.42
CA VAL A 26 -5.65 12.62 9.09
C VAL A 26 -6.41 13.46 8.10
N ARG A 27 -6.91 14.60 8.58
CA ARG A 27 -7.42 15.68 7.73
C ARG A 27 -6.34 16.72 7.59
N ARG A 28 -6.12 17.20 6.36
CA ARG A 28 -5.36 18.43 6.12
C ARG A 28 -6.03 19.57 6.88
N GLN A 29 -5.34 20.20 7.82
CA GLN A 29 -5.81 21.43 8.46
C GLN A 29 -5.57 22.60 7.50
N ASP A 30 -6.49 22.79 6.56
CA ASP A 30 -6.66 24.07 5.88
C ASP A 30 -7.71 24.85 6.67
N GLY A 31 -7.31 25.99 7.26
CA GLY A 31 -8.15 26.76 8.17
C GLY A 31 -9.42 27.32 7.51
N ALA A 32 -10.58 26.98 8.07
CA ALA A 32 -11.72 27.87 8.36
C ALA A 32 -12.90 27.04 8.92
N PHE A 33 -13.67 27.67 9.79
CA PHE A 33 -14.76 27.12 10.61
C PHE A 33 -15.97 26.55 9.83
N LEU A 34 -16.62 25.58 10.48
CA LEU A 34 -18.03 25.13 10.41
C LEU A 34 -18.84 25.42 9.14
N ASN A 35 -19.22 24.37 8.41
CA ASN A 35 -20.61 24.22 7.94
C ASN A 35 -20.99 22.77 7.61
N LEU A 36 -22.21 22.42 7.99
CA LEU A 36 -22.84 21.11 7.91
C LEU A 36 -23.13 20.66 6.47
N ALA A 37 -22.96 19.34 6.26
CA ALA A 37 -23.56 18.47 5.25
C ALA A 37 -24.02 19.08 3.91
N ARG A 38 -23.22 18.86 2.85
CA ARG A 38 -23.70 18.81 1.47
C ARG A 38 -23.11 17.60 0.73
N PRO A 39 -23.87 16.95 -0.17
CA PRO A 39 -23.37 15.84 -0.98
C PRO A 39 -22.27 16.34 -1.91
N HIS A 40 -21.15 15.61 -1.95
CA HIS A 40 -19.95 15.92 -2.72
C HIS A 40 -20.26 16.12 -4.21
N GLN A 41 -20.36 17.38 -4.64
CA GLN A 41 -20.10 17.74 -6.03
C GLN A 41 -18.62 17.48 -6.31
N ARG A 42 -18.35 16.50 -7.18
CA ARG A 42 -17.01 16.22 -7.70
C ARG A 42 -16.58 17.37 -8.60
N SER A 43 -15.89 18.34 -8.02
CA SER A 43 -15.11 19.31 -8.78
C SER A 43 -13.95 18.56 -9.44
N CYS A 44 -14.03 18.36 -10.76
CA CYS A 44 -12.90 17.91 -11.56
C CYS A 44 -11.85 19.02 -11.55
N ARG A 45 -10.95 18.98 -10.56
CA ARG A 45 -9.83 19.91 -10.50
C ARG A 45 -8.85 19.50 -11.59
N SER A 46 -8.67 20.38 -12.57
CA SER A 46 -7.74 20.21 -13.69
C SER A 46 -6.37 19.72 -13.21
N LEU A 47 -5.93 18.59 -13.77
CA LEU A 47 -4.63 17.98 -13.54
C LEU A 47 -3.54 19.00 -13.89
N ARG A 48 -2.85 19.52 -12.87
CA ARG A 48 -1.63 20.31 -13.11
C ARG A 48 -0.57 19.37 -13.68
N SER A 49 -0.29 19.49 -14.97
CA SER A 49 0.91 18.88 -15.56
C SER A 49 2.13 19.57 -14.95
N ALA A 50 2.94 18.81 -14.21
CA ALA A 50 4.26 19.27 -13.81
C ALA A 50 5.11 19.55 -15.06
N ALA A 51 5.98 20.55 -15.01
CA ALA A 51 6.84 20.89 -16.13
C ALA A 51 7.72 19.68 -16.51
N ALA A 52 7.68 19.27 -17.77
CA ALA A 52 8.45 18.14 -18.28
C ALA A 52 9.96 18.45 -18.18
N ILE A 53 10.73 17.52 -17.61
CA ILE A 53 12.20 17.56 -17.71
C ILE A 53 12.58 17.05 -19.11
N PRO A 54 13.43 17.76 -19.88
CA PRO A 54 13.87 17.30 -21.19
C PRO A 54 14.46 15.88 -21.12
N GLY A 55 13.89 14.95 -21.89
CA GLY A 55 14.35 13.54 -21.94
C GLY A 55 13.60 12.55 -21.05
N MET A 56 12.56 12.98 -20.31
CA MET A 56 11.64 12.05 -19.63
C MET A 56 10.21 12.26 -20.13
N SER A 57 9.51 11.16 -20.43
CA SER A 57 8.06 11.19 -20.60
C SER A 57 7.42 11.69 -19.31
N ALA A 58 6.43 12.58 -19.43
CA ALA A 58 5.67 13.04 -18.29
C ALA A 58 4.99 11.84 -17.63
N ALA A 59 5.27 11.62 -16.34
CA ALA A 59 4.64 10.55 -15.59
C ALA A 59 3.12 10.80 -15.55
N GLU A 60 2.34 9.80 -15.95
CA GLU A 60 0.89 9.87 -15.90
C GLU A 60 0.43 9.92 -14.44
N THR A 61 -0.52 10.81 -14.15
CA THR A 61 -1.16 10.89 -12.84
C THR A 61 -2.60 10.43 -12.88
N ILE A 62 -3.02 9.78 -11.79
CA ILE A 62 -4.42 9.45 -11.54
C ILE A 62 -4.85 9.99 -10.19
N ASP A 63 -6.11 10.41 -10.10
CA ASP A 63 -6.75 10.69 -8.82
C ASP A 63 -7.05 9.37 -8.13
N HIS A 64 -6.33 9.09 -7.06
CA HIS A 64 -6.53 7.84 -6.36
C HIS A 64 -7.65 7.96 -5.32
N ALA A 65 -8.57 6.98 -5.38
CA ALA A 65 -9.86 7.04 -4.71
C ALA A 65 -10.10 5.93 -3.67
N HIS A 66 -9.09 5.14 -3.28
CA HIS A 66 -9.31 4.14 -2.22
C HIS A 66 -9.34 4.83 -0.86
N GLU A 67 -10.48 4.74 -0.19
CA GLU A 67 -10.65 5.15 1.19
C GLU A 67 -11.47 4.07 1.91
N PRO A 68 -10.92 3.39 2.95
CA PRO A 68 -9.58 3.58 3.49
C PRO A 68 -8.48 2.91 2.64
N VAL A 69 -7.25 3.39 2.81
CA VAL A 69 -6.05 2.59 2.55
C VAL A 69 -5.55 1.98 3.86
N PHE A 70 -4.74 0.94 3.77
CA PHE A 70 -4.38 0.08 4.90
C PHE A 70 -2.88 0.11 5.14
N ARG A 71 -2.44 0.22 6.39
CA ARG A 71 -1.04 0.04 6.77
C ARG A 71 -0.90 -1.20 7.62
N VAL A 72 0.13 -2.00 7.35
CA VAL A 72 0.53 -3.09 8.24
C VAL A 72 1.68 -2.60 9.11
N LEU A 73 1.54 -2.71 10.42
CA LEU A 73 2.55 -2.32 11.40
C LEU A 73 2.74 -3.40 12.44
N ARG A 74 3.90 -3.41 13.11
CA ARG A 74 4.02 -4.12 14.38
C ARG A 74 3.18 -3.41 15.44
N ALA A 75 2.54 -4.16 16.33
CA ALA A 75 1.70 -3.62 17.40
C ALA A 75 2.46 -2.63 18.33
N ASP A 76 3.77 -2.74 18.45
CA ASP A 76 4.60 -1.85 19.28
C ASP A 76 4.88 -0.47 18.64
N ARG A 77 4.39 -0.19 17.43
CA ARG A 77 4.57 1.10 16.76
C ARG A 77 3.51 2.11 17.22
N GLN A 78 3.96 3.10 17.99
CA GLN A 78 3.08 4.15 18.55
C GLN A 78 2.48 5.11 17.51
N ASN A 79 3.20 5.40 16.41
CA ASN A 79 2.74 6.33 15.38
C ASN A 79 2.49 5.60 14.06
N ALA A 80 1.21 5.48 13.70
CA ALA A 80 0.78 4.81 12.48
C ALA A 80 1.17 5.52 11.17
N LEU A 81 1.68 6.75 11.24
CA LEU A 81 2.14 7.53 10.08
C LEU A 81 3.64 7.79 10.08
N ASP A 82 4.38 7.29 11.08
CA ASP A 82 5.83 7.39 11.08
C ASP A 82 6.40 6.57 9.91
N ALA A 83 6.98 7.26 8.94
CA ALA A 83 7.60 6.67 7.77
C ALA A 83 9.14 6.56 7.90
N SER A 84 9.74 7.04 9.01
CA SER A 84 11.19 7.18 9.17
C SER A 84 11.99 5.89 8.95
N PHE A 85 11.39 4.73 9.28
CA PHE A 85 11.99 3.43 9.02
C PHE A 85 12.32 3.22 7.54
N SER A 86 11.41 3.62 6.66
CA SER A 86 11.58 3.43 5.22
C SER A 86 12.76 4.22 4.66
N GLN A 87 13.10 5.38 5.23
CA GLN A 87 14.22 6.20 4.76
C GLN A 87 15.56 5.47 4.92
N LYS A 88 15.68 4.63 5.95
CA LYS A 88 16.89 3.84 6.25
C LYS A 88 16.92 2.50 5.53
N ALA A 89 15.78 2.02 5.04
CA ALA A 89 15.67 0.71 4.42
C ALA A 89 16.19 0.75 2.96
N ILE A 90 17.39 0.21 2.73
CA ILE A 90 18.01 0.18 1.40
C ILE A 90 17.29 -0.76 0.41
N ASP A 91 16.52 -1.71 0.92
CA ASP A 91 15.91 -2.81 0.16
C ASP A 91 14.43 -2.55 -0.20
N ASN A 92 13.95 -1.34 0.03
CA ASN A 92 12.62 -0.89 -0.37
C ASN A 92 12.63 -0.33 -1.82
N ARG A 93 11.49 -0.39 -2.53
CA ARG A 93 11.40 -0.03 -3.95
C ARG A 93 11.20 1.47 -4.20
N TRP A 94 10.39 2.14 -3.39
CA TRP A 94 9.86 3.48 -3.66
C TRP A 94 10.29 4.51 -2.61
N ASN A 95 11.52 4.39 -2.10
CA ASN A 95 12.12 5.30 -1.12
C ASN A 95 13.51 5.76 -1.55
N HIS A 96 14.02 6.79 -0.90
CA HIS A 96 15.39 7.26 -1.09
C HIS A 96 15.99 7.69 0.26
N SER A 97 17.32 7.84 0.34
CA SER A 97 17.96 8.36 1.57
C SER A 97 17.51 9.79 1.89
N GLU A 98 17.08 10.55 0.87
CA GLU A 98 16.63 11.93 0.99
C GLU A 98 15.20 12.07 1.53
N PHE A 99 14.39 11.01 1.54
CA PHE A 99 13.01 11.09 2.00
C PHE A 99 12.47 9.76 2.53
N ALA A 100 11.59 9.86 3.52
CA ALA A 100 10.80 8.74 4.00
C ALA A 100 9.58 8.50 3.11
N ALA A 101 9.23 7.23 2.90
CA ALA A 101 8.04 6.76 2.19
C ALA A 101 7.06 6.03 3.11
N LEU A 102 5.81 6.49 3.13
CA LEU A 102 4.73 5.85 3.88
C LEU A 102 4.07 4.76 3.01
N TYR A 103 4.33 3.49 3.30
CA TYR A 103 3.82 2.37 2.52
C TYR A 103 2.39 1.99 2.94
N LEU A 104 1.43 2.14 2.01
CA LEU A 104 0.01 1.85 2.22
C LEU A 104 -0.52 0.84 1.17
N CYS A 105 -1.43 -0.03 1.59
CA CYS A 105 -2.11 -1.04 0.80
C CYS A 105 -3.51 -0.56 0.43
N CYS A 106 -3.97 -0.78 -0.81
CA CYS A 106 -5.32 -0.33 -1.20
C CYS A 106 -6.42 -1.36 -0.87
N SER A 107 -6.04 -2.53 -0.35
CA SER A 107 -6.97 -3.57 0.09
C SER A 107 -6.37 -4.41 1.22
N VAL A 108 -7.26 -5.08 1.97
CA VAL A 108 -6.88 -6.02 3.03
C VAL A 108 -6.11 -7.20 2.45
N GLU A 109 -6.44 -7.64 1.24
CA GLU A 109 -5.78 -8.73 0.54
C GLU A 109 -4.31 -8.40 0.29
N VAL A 110 -4.03 -7.19 -0.21
CA VAL A 110 -2.63 -6.75 -0.40
C VAL A 110 -1.92 -6.63 0.94
N ALA A 111 -2.55 -6.03 1.95
CA ALA A 111 -1.96 -5.91 3.28
C ALA A 111 -1.57 -7.28 3.86
N ARG A 112 -2.43 -8.29 3.73
CA ARG A 112 -2.13 -9.67 4.13
C ARG A 112 -1.00 -10.30 3.31
N ALA A 113 -0.94 -10.04 2.01
CA ALA A 113 0.13 -10.55 1.16
C ALA A 113 1.48 -9.96 1.57
N VAL A 114 1.53 -8.65 1.82
CA VAL A 114 2.73 -7.93 2.30
C VAL A 114 3.18 -8.44 3.65
N ALA A 115 2.26 -8.54 4.63
CA ALA A 115 2.59 -9.02 5.97
C ALA A 115 3.27 -10.39 5.93
N ARG A 116 2.67 -11.33 5.17
CA ARG A 116 3.21 -12.69 5.02
C ARG A 116 4.53 -12.74 4.28
N ASP A 117 4.70 -11.90 3.27
CA ASP A 117 5.93 -11.84 2.50
C ASP A 117 7.09 -11.30 3.35
N ILE A 118 6.85 -10.28 4.19
CA ILE A 118 7.83 -9.79 5.17
C ILE A 118 8.21 -10.87 6.19
N LEU A 119 7.23 -11.58 6.77
CA LEU A 119 7.50 -12.66 7.72
C LEU A 119 8.21 -13.85 7.06
N GLY A 120 7.82 -14.18 5.83
CA GLY A 120 8.39 -15.25 5.04
C GLY A 120 9.87 -15.06 4.70
N TYR A 121 10.34 -13.81 4.53
CA TYR A 121 11.77 -13.52 4.38
C TYR A 121 12.59 -13.91 5.61
N GLY A 122 11.98 -13.95 6.79
CA GLY A 122 12.60 -14.44 8.02
C GLY A 122 12.42 -15.93 8.26
N GLY A 123 11.69 -16.65 7.39
CA GLY A 123 11.28 -18.03 7.65
C GLY A 123 10.28 -18.17 8.80
N ILE A 124 9.53 -17.10 9.10
CA ILE A 124 8.62 -17.00 10.24
C ILE A 124 7.18 -17.04 9.72
N ASP A 125 6.31 -17.82 10.36
CA ASP A 125 4.87 -17.77 10.17
C ASP A 125 4.22 -16.82 11.20
N VAL A 126 3.02 -16.32 10.91
CA VAL A 126 2.26 -15.48 11.86
C VAL A 126 1.99 -16.21 13.18
N HIS A 127 1.87 -17.55 13.13
CA HIS A 127 1.66 -18.38 14.31
C HIS A 127 2.89 -18.50 15.21
N ASP A 128 4.08 -18.15 14.72
CA ASP A 128 5.33 -18.15 15.50
C ASP A 128 5.51 -16.85 16.31
N LEU A 129 4.67 -15.84 16.07
CA LEU A 129 4.77 -14.54 16.73
C LEU A 129 4.05 -14.55 18.08
N HIS A 130 4.71 -13.99 19.10
CA HIS A 130 4.01 -13.59 20.33
C HIS A 130 2.98 -12.49 20.03
N ALA A 131 1.94 -12.38 20.86
CA ALA A 131 0.79 -11.51 20.62
C ALA A 131 1.21 -10.03 20.43
N GLU A 132 2.21 -9.57 21.18
CA GLU A 132 2.78 -8.23 21.11
C GLU A 132 3.58 -7.95 19.83
N TYR A 133 3.92 -8.98 19.06
CA TYR A 133 4.61 -8.85 17.77
C TYR A 133 3.70 -9.13 16.57
N LEU A 134 2.43 -9.47 16.81
CA LEU A 134 1.47 -9.67 15.72
C LEU A 134 1.30 -8.38 14.92
N PRO A 135 1.27 -8.48 13.57
CA PRO A 135 1.01 -7.32 12.75
C PRO A 135 -0.43 -6.81 12.95
N GLU A 136 -0.55 -5.50 13.11
CA GLU A 136 -1.82 -4.80 13.14
C GLU A 136 -2.14 -4.20 11.77
N LEU A 137 -3.45 -4.14 11.46
CA LEU A 137 -3.96 -3.50 10.26
C LEU A 137 -4.57 -2.15 10.63
N ILE A 138 -3.93 -1.07 10.21
CA ILE A 138 -4.38 0.29 10.47
C ILE A 138 -5.10 0.84 9.24
N HIS A 139 -6.25 1.49 9.46
CA HIS A 139 -6.98 2.20 8.42
C HIS A 139 -6.50 3.65 8.36
N VAL A 140 -6.20 4.14 7.16
CA VAL A 140 -5.74 5.50 6.89
C VAL A 140 -6.64 6.10 5.82
N SER A 141 -7.15 7.30 6.08
CA SER A 141 -7.84 8.12 5.08
C SER A 141 -6.81 8.89 4.26
N TRP A 142 -6.78 8.67 2.95
CA TRP A 142 -5.90 9.40 2.04
C TRP A 142 -6.55 9.51 0.66
N HIS A 143 -6.42 10.67 0.03
CA HIS A 143 -6.86 10.92 -1.35
C HIS A 143 -5.96 11.99 -1.99
N GLY A 144 -5.75 11.91 -3.29
CA GLY A 144 -4.91 12.87 -4.01
C GLY A 144 -4.41 12.33 -5.36
N PRO A 145 -3.73 13.19 -6.14
CA PRO A 145 -3.11 12.82 -7.39
C PRO A 145 -1.81 12.03 -7.13
N VAL A 146 -1.64 10.92 -7.85
CA VAL A 146 -0.41 10.11 -7.79
C VAL A 146 0.02 9.60 -9.14
N VAL A 147 1.31 9.30 -9.25
CA VAL A 147 1.88 8.65 -10.43
C VAL A 147 1.30 7.24 -10.59
N ASP A 148 0.80 6.92 -11.78
CA ASP A 148 0.29 5.58 -12.11
C ASP A 148 1.41 4.65 -12.58
N VAL A 149 1.68 3.62 -11.78
CA VAL A 149 2.58 2.50 -12.10
C VAL A 149 1.82 1.17 -11.93
N THR A 150 0.54 1.19 -12.24
CA THR A 150 -0.43 0.12 -12.00
C THR A 150 -0.95 -0.42 -13.32
N SER A 151 -1.32 0.50 -14.21
CA SER A 151 -1.80 0.20 -15.54
C SER A 151 -0.63 -0.10 -16.49
N ALA A 152 -0.90 -0.80 -17.58
CA ALA A 152 0.11 -1.03 -18.61
C ALA A 152 0.58 0.29 -19.24
N HIS A 153 -0.32 1.25 -19.38
CA HIS A 153 -0.01 2.58 -19.91
C HIS A 153 0.88 3.37 -18.95
N GLY A 154 0.53 3.42 -17.65
CA GLY A 154 1.34 4.07 -16.63
C GLY A 154 2.75 3.47 -16.49
N ILE A 155 2.86 2.13 -16.52
CA ILE A 155 4.16 1.43 -16.51
C ILE A 155 5.00 1.80 -17.74
N ALA A 156 4.40 1.80 -18.94
CA ALA A 156 5.10 2.20 -20.17
C ALA A 156 5.49 3.67 -20.15
N ALA A 157 4.66 4.55 -19.58
CA ALA A 157 4.89 5.98 -19.49
C ALA A 157 6.08 6.36 -18.59
N VAL A 158 6.61 5.42 -17.79
CA VAL A 158 7.76 5.63 -16.91
C VAL A 158 8.93 4.69 -17.25
N ASP A 159 8.92 4.13 -18.46
CA ASP A 159 9.94 3.22 -19.01
C ASP A 159 10.23 2.00 -18.10
N LEU A 160 9.22 1.51 -17.40
CA LEU A 160 9.34 0.28 -16.62
C LEU A 160 9.04 -0.96 -17.47
N PRO A 161 9.64 -2.12 -17.16
CA PRO A 161 9.34 -3.37 -17.86
C PRO A 161 7.85 -3.70 -17.84
N SER A 162 7.32 -4.23 -18.94
CA SER A 162 5.89 -4.57 -19.06
C SER A 162 5.41 -5.60 -18.02
N ASP A 163 6.32 -6.42 -17.51
CA ASP A 163 6.11 -7.42 -16.46
C ASP A 163 6.48 -6.91 -15.04
N TYR A 164 6.65 -5.59 -14.89
CA TYR A 164 6.78 -4.95 -13.58
C TYR A 164 5.69 -5.45 -12.61
N PRO A 165 6.04 -5.69 -11.33
CA PRO A 165 7.37 -5.55 -10.68
C PRO A 165 8.37 -6.72 -10.81
N LYS A 166 8.07 -7.79 -11.56
CA LYS A 166 8.89 -9.03 -11.54
C LYS A 166 10.34 -8.82 -11.97
N ASN A 167 10.56 -8.19 -13.12
CA ASN A 167 11.90 -7.99 -13.70
C ASN A 167 12.38 -6.54 -13.57
N CYS A 168 11.91 -5.84 -12.54
CA CYS A 168 12.31 -4.47 -12.27
C CYS A 168 13.26 -4.42 -11.06
N ASP A 169 14.47 -3.91 -11.28
CA ASP A 169 15.43 -3.64 -10.22
C ASP A 169 14.94 -2.52 -9.29
N LYS A 170 15.20 -2.67 -7.98
CA LYS A 170 14.84 -1.68 -6.96
C LYS A 170 15.57 -0.37 -7.19
N ARG A 171 16.79 -0.39 -7.74
CA ARG A 171 17.53 0.85 -8.07
C ARG A 171 16.76 1.72 -9.06
N SER A 172 16.11 1.11 -10.06
CA SER A 172 15.31 1.82 -11.06
C SER A 172 14.10 2.48 -10.45
N THR A 173 13.33 1.77 -9.61
CA THR A 173 12.16 2.35 -8.92
C THR A 173 12.56 3.44 -7.92
N ARG A 174 13.69 3.29 -7.22
CA ARG A 174 14.20 4.32 -6.29
C ARG A 174 14.64 5.59 -7.02
N ARG A 175 15.27 5.45 -8.20
CA ARG A 175 15.62 6.60 -9.05
C ARG A 175 14.38 7.36 -9.51
N LEU A 176 13.36 6.65 -9.98
CA LEU A 176 12.08 7.26 -10.36
C LEU A 176 11.42 7.95 -9.16
N ALA A 177 11.39 7.31 -7.98
CA ALA A 177 10.87 7.90 -6.76
C ALA A 177 11.57 9.23 -6.40
N GLN A 178 12.90 9.28 -6.54
CA GLN A 178 13.68 10.50 -6.32
C GLN A 178 13.32 11.61 -7.31
N GLN A 179 13.15 11.28 -8.58
CA GLN A 179 12.76 12.26 -9.61
C GLN A 179 11.36 12.83 -9.32
N TRP A 180 10.39 11.98 -8.98
CA TRP A 180 9.03 12.42 -8.66
C TRP A 180 8.97 13.21 -7.34
N PHE A 181 9.78 12.85 -6.36
CA PHE A 181 9.98 13.64 -5.15
C PHE A 181 10.46 15.07 -5.45
N GLN A 182 11.49 15.20 -6.29
CA GLN A 182 12.03 16.50 -6.71
C GLN A 182 11.00 17.34 -7.48
N GLN A 183 10.15 16.68 -8.27
CA GLN A 183 9.03 17.28 -9.00
C GLN A 183 7.78 17.52 -8.14
N LYS A 184 7.84 17.27 -6.83
CA LYS A 184 6.75 17.50 -5.87
C LYS A 184 5.49 16.65 -6.12
N TYR A 185 5.64 15.48 -6.73
CA TYR A 185 4.54 14.51 -6.74
C TYR A 185 4.25 14.05 -5.31
N GLU A 186 2.95 13.96 -4.98
CA GLU A 186 2.52 13.56 -3.64
C GLU A 186 2.76 12.08 -3.39
N GLY A 187 2.65 11.27 -4.44
CA GLY A 187 2.69 9.82 -4.33
C GLY A 187 2.85 9.02 -5.60
N VAL A 188 2.96 7.71 -5.43
CA VAL A 188 2.99 6.71 -6.50
C VAL A 188 2.04 5.59 -6.13
N VAL A 189 1.17 5.23 -7.07
CA VAL A 189 0.41 3.98 -7.01
C VAL A 189 1.01 2.96 -7.94
N CYS A 190 1.26 1.74 -7.46
CA CYS A 190 1.91 0.73 -8.27
C CYS A 190 1.32 -0.68 -8.07
N ARG A 191 1.87 -1.69 -8.77
CA ARG A 191 1.55 -3.11 -8.54
C ARG A 191 2.36 -3.66 -7.35
N SER A 192 1.74 -4.55 -6.58
CA SER A 192 2.38 -5.16 -5.41
C SER A 192 3.23 -6.37 -5.78
N ALA A 193 4.53 -6.31 -5.50
CA ALA A 193 5.45 -7.44 -5.71
C ALA A 193 5.10 -8.66 -4.83
N SER A 194 4.55 -8.43 -3.63
CA SER A 194 4.11 -9.49 -2.72
C SER A 194 2.89 -10.24 -3.28
N MET A 195 1.97 -9.54 -3.97
CA MET A 195 0.85 -10.18 -4.66
C MET A 195 1.33 -11.08 -5.80
N MET A 196 2.26 -10.58 -6.63
CA MET A 196 2.83 -11.37 -7.73
C MET A 196 3.54 -12.63 -7.24
N ARG A 197 4.39 -12.53 -6.20
CA ARG A 197 5.12 -13.69 -5.64
C ARG A 197 4.19 -14.78 -5.13
N ARG A 198 3.01 -14.42 -4.66
CA ARG A 198 2.02 -15.37 -4.13
C ARG A 198 1.07 -15.90 -5.20
N GLY A 199 1.33 -15.63 -6.48
CA GLY A 199 0.51 -16.10 -7.60
C GLY A 199 -0.85 -15.42 -7.72
N GLY A 200 -1.06 -14.29 -7.02
CA GLY A 200 -2.34 -13.58 -7.00
C GLY A 200 -2.74 -12.93 -8.34
N ASP A 201 -1.80 -12.83 -9.29
CA ASP A 201 -1.96 -12.08 -10.55
C ASP A 201 -2.03 -12.94 -11.82
N ALA A 202 -1.99 -14.28 -11.74
CA ALA A 202 -1.83 -15.13 -12.92
C ALA A 202 -3.08 -15.28 -13.83
N GLY A 203 -4.12 -14.43 -13.72
CA GLY A 203 -5.25 -14.54 -14.64
C GLY A 203 -6.57 -13.84 -14.28
N ARG A 204 -6.65 -13.07 -13.20
CA ARG A 204 -7.81 -12.18 -13.01
C ARG A 204 -7.54 -10.86 -13.75
N PRO A 205 -8.50 -10.33 -14.54
CA PRO A 205 -8.42 -8.96 -15.01
C PRO A 205 -8.15 -8.08 -13.79
N VAL A 206 -7.16 -7.19 -13.89
CA VAL A 206 -6.82 -6.24 -12.83
C VAL A 206 -8.04 -5.34 -12.64
N THR A 207 -8.98 -5.76 -11.82
CA THR A 207 -9.97 -4.86 -11.25
C THR A 207 -9.20 -3.85 -10.43
N ARG A 208 -9.62 -2.58 -10.44
CA ARG A 208 -8.95 -1.47 -9.73
C ARG A 208 -8.58 -1.77 -8.25
N SER A 209 -9.13 -2.83 -7.66
CA SER A 209 -8.90 -3.36 -6.31
C SER A 209 -7.62 -4.20 -6.09
N GLY A 210 -6.92 -4.65 -7.15
CA GLY A 210 -5.70 -5.48 -7.04
C GLY A 210 -4.39 -4.68 -6.92
N VAL A 211 -4.52 -3.36 -6.87
CA VAL A 211 -3.44 -2.40 -7.06
C VAL A 211 -3.02 -1.83 -5.71
N SER A 212 -1.73 -1.60 -5.47
CA SER A 212 -1.23 -0.98 -4.23
C SER A 212 0.19 -0.50 -4.45
N TRP A 213 0.41 0.80 -4.28
CA TRP A 213 1.02 1.41 -3.08
C TRP A 213 0.61 2.90 -3.05
N HIS A 214 0.94 3.64 -2.00
CA HIS A 214 0.89 5.10 -2.00
C HIS A 214 2.20 5.62 -1.42
N TYR A 215 2.57 6.82 -1.83
CA TYR A 215 3.51 7.66 -1.12
C TYR A 215 2.73 8.91 -0.74
N SER A 216 2.91 9.43 0.47
CA SER A 216 2.36 10.72 0.86
C SER A 216 3.48 11.44 1.59
N LEU A 217 4.04 12.46 0.95
CA LEU A 217 4.77 13.48 1.68
C LEU A 217 3.80 14.35 2.44
N THR A 218 4.00 14.42 3.74
CA THR A 218 4.06 15.69 4.47
C THR A 218 4.63 15.41 5.84
N THR A 219 5.87 15.85 6.08
CA THR A 219 6.16 16.64 7.28
C THR A 219 6.26 18.09 6.84
#